data_AF-A0AAX3UHB4-F1
#
_entry.id   AF-A0AAX3UHB4-F1
#
_cell.length_a   1.000
_cell.length_b   1.000
_cell.length_c   1.000
_cell.angle_alpha   90.00
_cell.angle_beta   90.00
_cell.angle_gamma   90.00
#
_symmetry.space_group_name_H-M   'P 1'
#
loop_
_entity.id
_entity.type
_entity.pdbx_description
1 polymer ?
#
loop_
_entity_poly.entity_id
_entity_poly.type
_entity_poly.pdbx_seq_one_letter_code
_entity_poly.pdbx_strand_id
1 'polypeptide(L)'
;MEKELDDAFDDDNQLMTASAYVQQKSKLSPQCFAHILQCFNNQLIHIQLLDHKYRLFAIDGSDFNQLWNPNSKNKVTKQVPQPFCQIHVNAMYDLLNNTYQDCIFQPKAHMNERPAAVQLLNFFSI
;
A
#
# COMPACT_ATOMS: atom_id res chain seq x y z
N MET A 1 10.08 0.86 15.10
CA MET A 1 10.10 -0.60 14.79
C MET A 1 10.31 -1.37 16.07
N GLU A 2 11.29 -1.00 16.91
CA GLU A 2 11.45 -1.58 18.27
C GLU A 2 10.15 -1.46 19.08
N LYS A 3 9.61 -0.26 19.27
CA LYS A 3 8.39 -0.06 20.05
C LYS A 3 7.17 -0.91 19.63
N GLU A 4 6.90 -1.07 18.33
CA GLU A 4 5.75 -1.88 17.89
C GLU A 4 5.98 -3.39 18.05
N LEU A 5 7.24 -3.84 18.03
CA LEU A 5 7.59 -5.22 18.32
C LEU A 5 7.54 -5.48 19.83
N ASP A 6 8.02 -4.52 20.63
CA ASP A 6 7.94 -4.57 22.09
C ASP A 6 6.47 -4.58 22.56
N ASP A 7 5.59 -3.79 21.92
CA ASP A 7 4.16 -3.80 22.22
C ASP A 7 3.46 -5.11 21.77
N ALA A 8 4.06 -5.87 20.85
CA ALA A 8 3.49 -7.10 20.28
C ALA A 8 3.91 -8.38 21.00
N PHE A 9 5.01 -8.37 21.77
CA PHE A 9 5.55 -9.52 22.47
C PHE A 9 5.78 -9.19 23.94
N ASP A 10 5.11 -9.92 24.85
CA ASP A 10 5.16 -9.67 26.31
C ASP A 10 6.51 -10.02 26.98
N ASP A 11 7.37 -10.81 26.32
CA ASP A 11 8.67 -11.26 26.83
C ASP A 11 9.77 -11.05 25.79
N ASP A 12 10.87 -10.40 26.19
CA ASP A 12 12.06 -10.17 25.37
C ASP A 12 12.64 -11.46 24.78
N ASN A 13 12.45 -12.62 25.44
CA ASN A 13 12.88 -13.92 24.90
C ASN A 13 12.06 -14.39 23.68
N GLN A 14 10.91 -13.78 23.42
CA GLN A 14 10.08 -14.02 22.23
C GLN A 14 10.43 -13.09 21.07
N LEU A 15 11.21 -12.02 21.32
CA LEU A 15 11.66 -11.11 20.29
C LEU A 15 12.59 -11.84 19.32
N MET A 16 12.25 -11.78 18.04
CA MET A 16 13.12 -12.28 16.98
C MET A 16 14.33 -11.38 16.80
N THR A 17 15.48 -11.97 16.51
CA THR A 17 16.66 -11.20 16.10
C THR A 17 16.36 -10.40 14.82
N ALA A 18 17.00 -9.24 14.66
CA ALA A 18 16.84 -8.42 13.46
C ALA A 18 17.13 -9.20 12.16
N SER A 19 18.10 -10.12 12.18
CA SER A 19 18.41 -10.97 11.03
C SER A 19 17.29 -11.96 10.71
N ALA A 20 16.70 -12.60 11.73
CA ALA A 20 15.55 -13.48 11.55
C ALA A 20 14.35 -12.73 10.96
N TYR A 21 14.06 -11.52 11.45
CA TYR A 21 13.00 -10.67 10.91
C TYR A 21 13.23 -10.35 9.42
N VAL A 22 14.43 -9.87 9.06
CA VAL A 22 14.78 -9.53 7.66
C VAL A 22 14.67 -10.76 6.75
N GLN A 23 15.14 -11.93 7.20
CA GLN A 23 15.06 -13.18 6.45
C GLN A 23 13.60 -13.62 6.23
N GLN A 24 12.75 -13.56 7.25
CA GLN A 24 11.33 -13.93 7.09
C GLN A 24 10.59 -12.93 6.20
N LYS A 25 10.84 -11.63 6.37
CA LYS A 25 10.29 -10.58 5.52
C LYS A 25 10.64 -10.80 4.03
N SER A 26 11.85 -11.27 3.74
CA SER A 26 12.28 -11.55 2.36
C SER A 26 11.50 -12.67 1.66
N LYS A 27 10.80 -13.53 2.41
CA LYS A 27 9.97 -14.62 1.86
C LYS A 27 8.59 -14.13 1.41
N LEU A 28 8.16 -12.95 1.85
CA LEU A 28 6.85 -12.40 1.51
C LEU A 28 6.92 -11.72 0.14
N SER A 29 6.08 -12.18 -0.79
CA SER A 29 5.90 -11.52 -2.08
C SER A 29 4.94 -10.34 -1.95
N PRO A 30 5.00 -9.34 -2.87
CA PRO A 30 4.00 -8.27 -2.92
C PRO A 30 2.56 -8.79 -3.00
N GLN A 31 2.34 -9.92 -3.69
CA GLN A 31 1.04 -10.57 -3.81
C GLN A 31 0.50 -11.08 -2.47
N CYS A 32 1.38 -11.44 -1.53
CA CYS A 32 0.96 -11.82 -0.18
C CYS A 32 0.26 -10.66 0.53
N PHE A 33 0.79 -9.44 0.42
CA PHE A 33 0.17 -8.26 1.03
C PHE A 33 -1.16 -7.89 0.38
N ALA A 34 -1.25 -7.99 -0.96
CA ALA A 34 -2.52 -7.81 -1.67
C ALA A 34 -3.58 -8.83 -1.22
N HIS A 35 -3.17 -10.10 -1.04
CA HIS A 35 -4.05 -11.14 -0.53
C HIS A 35 -4.49 -10.88 0.92
N ILE A 36 -3.60 -10.42 1.79
CA ILE A 36 -3.95 -10.03 3.17
C ILE A 36 -5.01 -8.91 3.17
N LEU A 37 -4.83 -7.88 2.34
CA LEU A 37 -5.80 -6.79 2.20
C LEU A 37 -7.16 -7.31 1.73
N GLN A 38 -7.18 -8.18 0.71
CA GLN A 38 -8.40 -8.81 0.21
C GLN A 38 -9.10 -9.64 1.29
N CYS A 39 -8.36 -10.49 2.01
CA CYS A 39 -8.90 -11.30 3.10
C CYS A 39 -9.49 -10.43 4.21
N PHE A 40 -8.80 -9.35 4.58
CA PHE A 40 -9.30 -8.37 5.56
C PHE A 40 -10.61 -7.72 5.08
N ASN A 41 -10.65 -7.25 3.83
CA ASN A 41 -11.86 -6.62 3.28
C ASN A 41 -13.03 -7.60 3.13
N ASN A 42 -12.77 -8.88 2.84
CA ASN A 42 -13.78 -9.93 2.77
C ASN A 42 -14.39 -10.28 4.13
N GLN A 43 -13.73 -9.93 5.24
CA GLN A 43 -14.26 -10.09 6.58
C GLN A 43 -15.19 -8.96 7.02
N LEU A 44 -15.39 -7.92 6.19
CA LEU A 44 -16.32 -6.83 6.48
C LEU A 44 -17.77 -7.29 6.28
N ILE A 45 -18.46 -7.57 7.40
CA ILE A 45 -19.81 -8.17 7.39
C ILE A 45 -20.91 -7.10 7.19
N HIS A 46 -20.63 -5.84 7.57
CA HIS A 46 -21.61 -4.75 7.56
C HIS A 46 -21.05 -3.54 6.81
N ILE A 47 -21.21 -3.54 5.49
CA ILE A 47 -20.82 -2.41 4.64
C ILE A 47 -21.86 -1.29 4.80
N GLN A 48 -21.44 -0.14 5.34
CA GLN A 48 -22.24 1.08 5.39
C GLN A 48 -22.35 1.69 3.99
N LEU A 49 -23.58 2.03 3.60
CA LEU A 49 -23.90 2.66 2.33
C LEU A 49 -24.50 4.05 2.57
N LEU A 50 -24.11 5.01 1.74
CA LEU A 50 -24.75 6.33 1.67
C LEU A 50 -26.17 6.16 1.10
N ASP A 51 -27.16 6.72 1.79
CA ASP A 51 -28.59 6.58 1.47
C ASP A 51 -29.04 5.12 1.26
N HIS A 52 -28.39 4.17 1.93
CA HIS A 52 -28.61 2.73 1.79
C HIS A 52 -28.43 2.18 0.36
N LYS A 53 -27.77 2.94 -0.53
CA LYS A 53 -27.68 2.62 -1.97
C LYS A 53 -26.28 2.74 -2.55
N TYR A 54 -25.47 3.68 -2.06
CA TYR A 54 -24.20 4.03 -2.70
C TYR A 54 -23.02 3.70 -1.80
N ARG A 55 -21.96 3.15 -2.39
CA ARG A 55 -20.65 3.01 -1.76
C ARG A 55 -19.80 4.22 -2.15
N LEU A 56 -19.27 4.94 -1.17
CA LEU A 56 -18.57 6.20 -1.39
C LEU A 56 -17.06 5.98 -1.31
N PHE A 57 -16.37 6.26 -2.41
CA PHE A 57 -14.92 6.07 -2.51
C PHE A 57 -14.18 7.38 -2.74
N ALA A 58 -13.04 7.53 -2.08
CA ALA A 58 -12.01 8.50 -2.41
C ALA A 58 -10.85 7.77 -3.09
N ILE A 59 -10.30 8.36 -4.15
CA ILE A 59 -9.08 7.87 -4.79
C ILE A 59 -8.10 9.03 -4.83
N ASP A 60 -6.95 8.85 -4.18
CA ASP A 60 -5.92 9.87 -4.11
C ASP A 60 -4.51 9.26 -4.21
N GLY A 61 -3.56 10.12 -4.57
CA GLY A 61 -2.15 9.81 -4.78
C GLY A 61 -1.30 10.04 -3.53
N SER A 62 -0.26 9.23 -3.33
CA SER A 62 0.76 9.44 -2.31
C SER A 62 2.12 8.97 -2.79
N ASP A 63 3.19 9.64 -2.34
CA ASP A 63 4.56 9.33 -2.77
C ASP A 63 5.39 8.72 -1.64
N PHE A 64 6.14 7.68 -1.96
CA PHE A 64 7.03 6.97 -1.04
C PHE A 64 8.46 6.97 -1.56
N ASN A 65 9.37 7.50 -0.75
CA ASN A 65 10.79 7.50 -1.07
C ASN A 65 11.39 6.11 -0.85
N GLN A 66 12.23 5.69 -1.78
CA GLN A 66 13.02 4.47 -1.67
C GLN A 66 14.50 4.84 -1.49
N LEU A 67 15.27 3.89 -0.94
CA LEU A 67 16.72 3.96 -0.99
C LEU A 67 17.18 4.11 -2.44
N TRP A 68 18.18 4.96 -2.65
CA TRP A 68 18.73 5.21 -3.98
C TRP A 68 19.27 3.91 -4.58
N ASN A 69 18.79 3.59 -5.79
CA ASN A 69 19.30 2.47 -6.57
C ASN A 69 19.39 2.89 -8.06
N PRO A 70 20.61 2.96 -8.65
CA PRO A 70 20.80 3.40 -10.02
C PRO A 70 20.16 2.46 -11.07
N ASN A 71 19.80 1.23 -10.69
CA ASN A 71 19.11 0.25 -11.54
C ASN A 71 17.59 0.22 -11.31
N SER A 72 17.05 1.07 -10.43
CA SER A 72 15.61 1.08 -10.15
C SER A 72 14.81 1.60 -11.34
N LYS A 73 13.64 1.01 -11.58
CA LYS A 73 12.63 1.55 -12.50
C LYS A 73 11.93 2.81 -11.96
N ASN A 74 12.08 3.09 -10.67
CA ASN A 74 11.43 4.19 -9.95
C ASN A 74 12.32 5.44 -9.82
N LYS A 75 13.36 5.55 -10.67
CA LYS A 75 14.25 6.70 -10.66
C LYS A 75 13.54 7.97 -11.11
N VAL A 76 13.75 9.04 -10.36
CA VAL A 76 13.39 10.41 -10.72
C VAL A 76 14.70 11.16 -10.95
N THR A 77 14.98 11.44 -12.22
CA THR A 77 16.21 12.12 -12.66
C THR A 77 15.95 13.43 -13.40
N LYS A 78 14.74 13.60 -13.96
CA LYS A 78 14.38 14.79 -14.70
C LYS A 78 14.12 15.94 -13.73
N GLN A 79 14.65 17.12 -14.05
CA GLN A 79 14.35 18.39 -13.37
C GLN A 79 14.71 18.43 -11.87
N VAL A 80 15.60 17.55 -11.40
CA VAL A 80 16.06 17.52 -10.01
C VAL A 80 17.58 17.51 -9.94
N PRO A 81 18.21 18.31 -9.04
CA PRO A 81 19.68 18.37 -8.93
C PRO A 81 20.29 17.04 -8.47
N GLN A 82 19.59 16.32 -7.59
CA GLN A 82 20.00 15.04 -7.06
C GLN A 82 18.97 13.98 -7.42
N PRO A 83 19.35 12.97 -8.22
CA PRO A 83 18.48 11.83 -8.50
C PRO A 83 18.05 11.09 -7.23
N PHE A 84 16.80 10.66 -7.20
CA PHE A 84 16.26 9.83 -6.12
C PHE A 84 15.36 8.73 -6.69
N CYS A 85 14.96 7.77 -5.86
CA CYS A 85 14.00 6.72 -6.21
C CYS A 85 12.69 6.97 -5.46
N GLN A 86 11.57 7.03 -6.17
CA GLN A 86 10.26 7.29 -5.57
C GLN A 86 9.16 6.53 -6.31
N ILE A 87 8.29 5.91 -5.52
CA ILE A 87 7.08 5.25 -6.00
C ILE A 87 5.90 6.16 -5.69
N HIS A 88 5.00 6.29 -6.65
CA HIS A 88 3.70 6.93 -6.48
C HIS A 88 2.63 5.84 -6.34
N VAL A 89 1.73 6.00 -5.39
CA VAL A 89 0.64 5.06 -5.10
C VAL A 89 -0.68 5.78 -5.26
N ASN A 90 -1.57 5.21 -6.07
CA ASN A 90 -2.98 5.60 -6.09
C ASN A 90 -3.74 4.64 -5.20
N ALA A 91 -4.37 5.13 -4.14
CA ALA A 91 -5.09 4.30 -3.18
C ALA A 91 -6.59 4.57 -3.25
N MET A 92 -7.40 3.52 -3.30
CA MET A 92 -8.86 3.58 -3.24
C MET A 92 -9.31 3.35 -1.81
N TYR A 93 -9.99 4.33 -1.23
CA TYR A 93 -10.44 4.32 0.16
C TYR A 93 -11.97 4.36 0.24
N ASP A 94 -12.55 3.44 0.99
CA ASP A 94 -13.97 3.45 1.33
C ASP A 94 -14.22 4.38 2.50
N LEU A 95 -14.87 5.51 2.22
CA LEU A 95 -15.04 6.60 3.18
C LEU A 95 -15.98 6.25 4.33
N LEU A 96 -16.99 5.42 4.10
CA LEU A 96 -17.96 5.08 5.16
C LEU A 96 -17.51 3.87 5.96
N ASN A 97 -16.73 2.97 5.36
CA ASN A 97 -16.25 1.76 6.01
C ASN A 97 -14.81 1.90 6.53
N ASN A 98 -14.20 3.05 6.33
CA ASN A 98 -12.85 3.40 6.78
C ASN A 98 -11.75 2.41 6.38
N THR A 99 -11.83 1.88 5.16
CA THR A 99 -10.94 0.81 4.70
C THR A 99 -10.39 1.06 3.31
N TYR A 100 -9.09 0.78 3.11
CA TYR A 100 -8.50 0.73 1.78
C TYR A 100 -9.01 -0.49 1.03
N GLN A 101 -9.49 -0.29 -0.19
CA GLN A 101 -10.02 -1.37 -1.02
C GLN A 101 -8.96 -1.97 -1.92
N ASP A 102 -8.17 -1.12 -2.58
CA ASP A 102 -7.10 -1.53 -3.49
C ASP A 102 -6.14 -0.35 -3.73
N CYS A 103 -5.00 -0.60 -4.37
CA CYS A 103 -4.05 0.43 -4.76
C CYS A 103 -3.23 0.06 -6.02
N ILE A 104 -2.78 1.08 -6.75
CA ILE A 104 -1.91 0.92 -7.92
C ILE A 104 -0.58 1.64 -7.66
N PHE A 105 0.51 0.89 -7.78
CA PHE A 105 1.87 1.41 -7.68
C PHE A 105 2.41 1.79 -9.07
N GLN A 106 2.93 3.01 -9.19
CA GLN A 106 3.54 3.54 -10.40
C GLN A 106 4.92 4.15 -10.08
N PRO A 107 5.90 4.08 -10.99
CA PRO A 107 7.09 4.93 -10.89
C PRO A 107 6.67 6.40 -10.85
N LYS A 108 7.19 7.21 -9.91
CA LYS A 108 6.82 8.64 -9.82
C LYS A 108 6.97 9.37 -11.15
N ALA A 109 8.08 9.14 -11.85
CA ALA A 109 8.38 9.77 -13.14
C ALA A 109 7.36 9.45 -14.25
N HIS A 110 6.53 8.41 -14.05
CA HIS A 110 5.52 7.94 -14.99
C HIS A 110 4.13 7.86 -14.35
N MET A 111 3.90 8.58 -13.24
CA MET A 111 2.61 8.55 -12.55
C MET A 111 1.49 9.10 -13.45
N ASN A 112 0.31 8.51 -13.32
CA ASN A 112 -0.90 9.04 -13.92
C ASN A 112 -2.12 8.62 -13.10
N GLU A 113 -2.64 9.57 -12.31
CA GLU A 113 -3.71 9.32 -11.35
C GLU A 113 -5.06 9.07 -12.03
N ARG A 114 -5.34 9.72 -13.18
CA ARG A 114 -6.66 9.59 -13.82
C ARG A 114 -6.93 8.18 -14.36
N PRO A 115 -6.04 7.57 -15.17
CA PRO A 115 -6.22 6.18 -15.60
C PRO A 115 -6.14 5.20 -14.44
N ALA A 116 -5.30 5.47 -13.43
CA ALA A 116 -5.23 4.63 -12.23
C ALA A 116 -6.57 4.62 -11.48
N ALA A 117 -7.22 5.77 -11.31
CA ALA A 117 -8.54 5.87 -10.70
C ALA A 117 -9.61 5.09 -11.47
N VAL A 118 -9.65 5.23 -12.81
CA VAL A 118 -10.57 4.44 -13.65
C VAL A 118 -10.30 2.94 -13.52
N GLN A 119 -9.03 2.54 -13.49
CA GLN A 119 -8.65 1.14 -13.34
C GLN A 119 -9.06 0.56 -11.98
N LEU A 120 -8.87 1.30 -10.88
CA LEU A 120 -9.32 0.92 -9.54
C LEU A 120 -10.85 0.72 -9.49
N LEU A 121 -11.61 1.63 -10.10
CA LEU A 121 -13.08 1.49 -10.20
C LEU A 121 -13.50 0.26 -11.01
N ASN A 122 -12.79 -0.05 -12.09
CA ASN A 122 -13.08 -1.24 -12.91
C ASN A 122 -12.82 -2.55 -12.16
N PHE A 123 -11.76 -2.61 -11.34
CA PHE A 123 -11.48 -3.80 -10.51
C PHE A 123 -12.54 -4.02 -9.44
N PHE A 124 -13.11 -2.94 -8.92
CA PHE A 124 -14.15 -3.01 -7.91
C PHE A 124 -15.55 -3.34 -8.47
N SER A 125 -15.81 -3.03 -9.74
CA SER A 125 -17.15 -3.14 -10.36
C SER A 125 -17.45 -4.52 -10.96
N ILE A 126 -16.64 -5.55 -10.63
CA ILE A 126 -16.87 -6.97 -11.00
C ILE A 126 -17.46 -7.69 -9.78
#